data_AF-A0A1A2N7W8-F1
#
_entry.id   AF-A0A1A2N7W8-F1
#
_cell.length_a   1.000
_cell.length_b   1.000
_cell.length_c   1.000
_cell.angle_alpha   90.00
_cell.angle_beta   90.00
_cell.angle_gamma   90.00
#
_symmetry.space_group_name_H-M   'P 1'
#
loop_
_entity.id
_entity.type
_entity.pdbx_description
1 polymer ?
#
loop_
_entity_poly.entity_id
_entity_poly.type
_entity_poly.pdbx_seq_one_letter_code
_entity_poly.pdbx_strand_id
1 'polypeptide(L)'
;MTEVADENQRSRFVPGQPDMWAFVLFETLVFTAYFGFYLFSRARDPELFLQSQAHLDLRIGVFNTLVLLLSSWSVARCVQSARAGAYPAALRDAFITAGFAVVFLLGKVFEWARLVGTGNGLGSNDFFTYYFFLTGIHFVHLLIGFVALGVIVYQLRGKARKAHETRESQQLVETCATYWHTVDFLWVLIFALLYVVR
;
A
#
# COMPACT_ATOMS: atom_id res chain seq x y z
N MET A 1 36.55 -33.47 25.24
CA MET A 1 35.56 -32.45 25.66
C MET A 1 35.53 -31.39 24.57
N THR A 2 34.63 -31.56 23.61
CA THR A 2 34.43 -30.66 22.48
C THR A 2 33.42 -29.59 22.89
N GLU A 3 33.94 -28.48 23.38
CA GLU A 3 33.18 -27.24 23.54
C GLU A 3 33.15 -26.57 22.16
N VAL A 4 32.18 -26.96 21.34
CA VAL A 4 31.88 -26.24 20.11
C VAL A 4 31.18 -24.98 20.55
N ALA A 5 31.90 -23.87 20.47
CA ALA A 5 31.40 -22.52 20.69
C ALA A 5 30.17 -22.27 19.82
N ASP A 6 29.01 -22.45 20.43
CA ASP A 6 27.76 -21.82 20.06
C ASP A 6 27.93 -20.33 20.34
N GLU A 7 28.38 -19.55 19.35
CA GLU A 7 28.20 -18.11 19.40
C GLU A 7 28.35 -17.51 18.00
N ASN A 8 27.37 -16.68 17.64
CA ASN A 8 27.37 -15.75 16.52
C ASN A 8 26.64 -16.15 15.22
N GLN A 9 25.51 -16.87 15.33
CA GLN A 9 24.39 -16.54 14.45
C GLN A 9 23.70 -15.29 14.98
N ARG A 10 24.27 -14.11 14.69
CA ARG A 10 23.48 -12.87 14.67
C ARG A 10 22.43 -13.05 13.59
N SER A 11 21.30 -13.66 13.96
CA SER A 11 20.12 -13.68 13.11
C SER A 11 19.86 -12.22 12.77
N ARG A 12 20.09 -11.89 11.52
CA ARG A 12 19.95 -10.52 11.02
C ARG A 12 18.44 -10.31 11.01
N PHE A 13 17.94 -9.80 12.13
CA PHE A 13 16.52 -9.65 12.37
C PHE A 13 16.00 -8.63 11.37
N VAL A 14 15.48 -9.12 10.26
CA VAL A 14 14.74 -8.29 9.32
C VAL A 14 13.41 -7.99 10.01
N PRO A 15 13.05 -6.72 10.23
CA PRO A 15 11.72 -6.39 10.71
C PRO A 15 10.69 -6.93 9.70
N GLY A 16 9.81 -7.83 10.14
CA GLY A 16 8.86 -8.56 9.30
C GLY A 16 9.15 -10.06 9.24
N GLN A 17 8.09 -10.88 9.32
CA GLN A 17 8.22 -12.32 9.09
C GLN A 17 8.75 -12.57 7.65
N PRO A 18 9.66 -13.54 7.43
CA PRO A 18 10.21 -13.83 6.11
C PRO A 18 9.12 -14.14 5.06
N ASP A 19 7.99 -14.69 5.51
CA ASP A 19 6.82 -14.98 4.67
C ASP A 19 6.20 -13.70 4.07
N MET A 20 6.20 -12.59 4.83
CA MET A 20 5.71 -11.30 4.33
C MET A 20 6.64 -10.74 3.25
N TRP A 21 7.96 -10.89 3.40
CA TRP A 21 8.91 -10.42 2.39
C TRP A 21 8.83 -11.24 1.10
N ALA A 22 8.62 -12.56 1.20
CA ALA A 22 8.36 -13.40 0.04
C ALA A 22 7.07 -12.99 -0.69
N PHE A 23 6.01 -12.71 0.07
CA PHE A 23 4.74 -12.21 -0.47
C PHE A 23 4.90 -10.85 -1.15
N VAL A 24 5.54 -9.87 -0.50
CA VAL A 24 5.85 -8.55 -1.06
C VAL A 24 6.64 -8.66 -2.34
N LEU A 25 7.66 -9.52 -2.40
CA LEU A 25 8.47 -9.73 -3.58
C LEU A 25 7.67 -10.36 -4.72
N PHE A 26 6.82 -11.34 -4.41
CA PHE A 26 5.90 -11.94 -5.38
C PHE A 26 4.93 -10.91 -5.96
N GLU A 27 4.27 -10.11 -5.13
CA GLU A 27 3.36 -9.06 -5.59
C GLU A 27 4.10 -8.03 -6.45
N THR A 28 5.28 -7.59 -6.00
CA THR A 28 6.10 -6.64 -6.76
C THR A 28 6.48 -7.19 -8.14
N LEU A 29 6.82 -8.49 -8.24
CA LEU A 29 7.12 -9.13 -9.52
C LEU A 29 5.90 -9.20 -10.44
N VAL A 30 4.73 -9.57 -9.92
CA VAL A 30 3.47 -9.62 -10.69
C VAL A 30 3.11 -8.24 -11.23
N PHE A 31 3.16 -7.20 -10.38
CA PHE A 31 2.93 -5.83 -10.80
C PHE A 31 3.96 -5.36 -11.83
N THR A 32 5.24 -5.68 -11.63
CA THR A 32 6.31 -5.33 -12.58
C THR A 32 6.08 -5.96 -13.96
N ALA A 33 5.69 -7.23 -14.01
CA ALA A 33 5.34 -7.89 -15.27
C ALA A 33 4.14 -7.20 -15.95
N TYR A 34 3.13 -6.83 -15.18
CA TYR A 34 1.95 -6.13 -15.68
C TYR A 34 2.28 -4.72 -16.20
N PHE A 35 3.15 -3.98 -15.51
CA PHE A 35 3.66 -2.70 -16.00
C PHE A 35 4.44 -2.85 -17.31
N GLY A 36 5.24 -3.91 -17.45
CA GLY A 36 5.90 -4.24 -18.71
C GLY A 36 4.90 -4.44 -19.85
N PHE A 37 3.82 -5.19 -19.61
CA PHE A 37 2.76 -5.42 -20.59
C PHE A 37 1.98 -4.14 -20.95
N TYR A 38 1.71 -3.29 -19.96
CA TYR A 38 1.10 -1.97 -20.19
C TYR A 38 2.00 -1.07 -21.06
N LEU A 39 3.31 -0.99 -20.75
CA LEU A 39 4.26 -0.19 -21.53
C LEU A 39 4.39 -0.71 -22.97
N PHE A 40 4.37 -2.03 -23.14
CA PHE A 40 4.41 -2.65 -24.47
C PHE A 40 3.14 -2.34 -25.28
N SER A 41 1.96 -2.44 -24.66
CA SER A 41 0.68 -2.10 -25.31
C SER A 41 0.60 -0.63 -25.66
N ARG A 42 1.07 0.25 -24.76
CA ARG A 42 1.19 1.70 -25.01
C ARG A 42 2.08 2.01 -26.21
N ALA A 43 3.20 1.30 -26.35
CA ALA A 43 4.13 1.51 -27.46
C ALA A 43 3.53 1.14 -28.82
N ARG A 44 2.49 0.29 -28.85
CA ARG A 44 1.77 -0.06 -30.08
C ARG A 44 0.77 1.01 -30.50
N ASP A 45 -0.01 1.54 -29.56
CA ASP A 45 -1.08 2.52 -29.86
C ASP A 45 -1.00 3.77 -28.96
N PRO A 46 0.03 4.62 -29.12
CA PRO A 46 0.26 5.76 -28.24
C PRO A 46 -0.83 6.83 -28.30
N GLU A 47 -1.46 7.04 -29.46
CA GLU A 47 -2.52 8.06 -29.62
C GLU A 47 -3.78 7.70 -28.82
N LEU A 48 -4.20 6.44 -28.83
CA LEU A 48 -5.37 5.96 -28.08
C LEU A 48 -5.13 6.11 -26.56
N PHE A 49 -3.90 5.83 -26.11
CA PHE A 49 -3.50 5.97 -24.71
C PHE A 49 -3.49 7.44 -24.28
N LEU A 50 -2.95 8.35 -25.11
CA LEU A 50 -2.96 9.79 -24.83
C LEU A 50 -4.37 10.37 -24.76
N GLN A 51 -5.25 10.00 -25.69
CA GLN A 51 -6.65 10.44 -25.69
C GLN A 51 -7.41 9.91 -24.47
N SER A 52 -7.24 8.63 -24.16
CA SER A 52 -7.88 8.01 -22.98
C SER A 52 -7.35 8.61 -21.67
N GLN A 53 -6.06 8.92 -21.60
CA GLN A 53 -5.41 9.55 -20.44
C GLN A 53 -5.88 10.99 -20.21
N ALA A 54 -6.31 11.71 -21.26
CA ALA A 54 -6.87 13.06 -21.12
C ALA A 54 -8.21 13.08 -20.37
N HIS A 55 -8.92 11.95 -20.30
CA HIS A 55 -10.13 11.81 -19.48
C HIS A 55 -9.84 11.65 -17.98
N LEU A 56 -8.58 11.41 -17.60
CA LEU A 56 -8.19 11.29 -16.20
C LEU A 56 -7.85 12.65 -15.60
N ASP A 57 -8.33 12.87 -14.39
CA ASP A 57 -8.07 14.11 -13.66
C ASP A 57 -6.76 13.99 -12.89
N LEU A 58 -5.68 14.55 -13.46
CA LEU A 58 -4.36 14.56 -12.82
C LEU A 58 -4.42 15.16 -11.41
N ARG A 59 -5.30 16.12 -11.14
CA ARG A 59 -5.38 16.78 -9.82
C ARG A 59 -5.86 15.82 -8.75
N ILE A 60 -6.84 14.98 -9.08
CA ILE A 60 -7.36 13.93 -8.19
C ILE A 60 -6.27 12.88 -7.97
N GLY A 61 -5.56 12.49 -9.03
CA GLY A 61 -4.42 11.57 -8.94
C GLY A 61 -3.31 12.09 -8.01
N VAL A 62 -2.88 13.34 -8.19
CA VAL A 62 -1.84 13.99 -7.34
C VAL A 62 -2.30 14.11 -5.89
N PHE A 63 -3.56 14.53 -5.66
CA PHE A 63 -4.11 14.63 -4.32
C PHE A 63 -4.11 13.27 -3.61
N ASN A 64 -4.55 12.22 -4.28
CA ASN A 64 -4.54 10.85 -3.74
C ASN A 64 -3.12 10.37 -3.43
N THR A 65 -2.14 10.68 -4.28
CA THR A 65 -0.74 10.33 -4.02
C THR A 65 -0.17 11.07 -2.81
N LEU A 66 -0.48 12.37 -2.64
CA LEU A 66 -0.09 13.13 -1.45
C LEU A 66 -0.72 12.54 -0.17
N VAL A 67 -2.00 12.17 -0.24
CA VAL A 67 -2.70 11.52 0.87
C VAL A 67 -2.03 10.21 1.27
N LEU A 68 -1.62 9.38 0.31
CA LEU A 68 -0.89 8.14 0.61
C LEU A 68 0.51 8.38 1.17
N LEU A 69 1.25 9.36 0.67
CA LEU A 69 2.56 9.72 1.25
C LEU A 69 2.42 10.17 2.72
N LEU A 70 1.37 10.92 3.04
CA LEU A 70 1.06 11.30 4.43
C LEU A 70 0.63 10.10 5.28
N SER A 71 -0.13 9.16 4.69
CA SER A 71 -0.51 7.90 5.32
C SER A 71 0.71 7.06 5.69
N SER A 72 1.65 6.92 4.76
CA SER A 72 2.95 6.25 4.92
C SER A 72 3.75 6.87 6.06
N TRP A 73 3.86 8.20 6.10
CA TRP A 73 4.53 8.89 7.21
C TRP A 73 3.84 8.63 8.57
N SER A 74 2.51 8.65 8.59
CA SER A 74 1.72 8.38 9.79
C SER A 74 1.90 6.95 10.32
N VAL A 75 1.96 5.94 9.43
CA VAL A 75 2.15 4.55 9.85
C VAL A 75 3.57 4.33 10.41
N ALA A 76 4.58 4.96 9.83
CA ALA A 76 5.95 4.93 10.36
C ALA A 76 6.03 5.53 11.77
N ARG A 77 5.31 6.63 12.01
CA ARG A 77 5.20 7.27 13.33
C ARG A 77 4.43 6.41 14.33
N CYS A 78 3.40 5.69 13.88
CA CYS A 78 2.68 4.70 14.68
C CYS A 78 3.63 3.59 15.18
N VAL A 79 4.45 3.01 14.30
CA VAL A 79 5.44 1.98 14.67
C VAL A 79 6.44 2.51 15.70
N GLN A 80 6.97 3.72 15.49
CA GLN A 80 7.91 4.33 16.44
C GLN A 80 7.28 4.57 17.82
N SER A 81 6.05 5.09 17.85
CA SER A 81 5.32 5.32 19.10
C SER A 81 4.99 4.01 19.81
N ALA A 82 4.66 2.95 19.06
CA ALA A 82 4.43 1.61 19.60
C ALA A 82 5.72 0.99 20.17
N ARG A 83 6.88 1.22 19.53
CA ARG A 83 8.20 0.81 20.05
C ARG A 83 8.59 1.55 21.33
N ALA A 84 8.24 2.83 21.43
CA ALA A 84 8.50 3.65 22.62
C ALA A 84 7.53 3.38 23.80
N GLY A 85 6.58 2.46 23.65
CA GLY A 85 5.55 2.17 24.67
C GLY A 85 4.47 3.27 24.79
N ALA A 86 4.49 4.28 23.91
CA ALA A 86 3.51 5.36 23.85
C ALA A 86 2.25 4.93 23.07
N TYR A 87 1.53 3.94 23.60
CA TYR A 87 0.31 3.38 23.00
C TYR A 87 -0.77 4.41 22.60
N PRO A 88 -1.09 5.47 23.38
CA PRO A 88 -2.08 6.46 22.95
C PRO A 88 -1.63 7.27 21.72
N ALA A 89 -0.33 7.56 21.61
CA ALA A 89 0.21 8.23 20.43
C ALA A 89 0.17 7.30 19.20
N ALA A 90 0.55 6.03 19.37
CA ALA A 90 0.47 5.02 18.32
C ALA A 90 -0.97 4.83 17.80
N LEU A 91 -1.95 4.77 18.71
CA LEU A 91 -3.36 4.67 18.34
C LEU A 91 -3.84 5.88 17.54
N ARG A 92 -3.48 7.10 17.97
CA ARG A 92 -3.83 8.32 17.23
C ARG A 92 -3.27 8.28 15.81
N ASP A 93 -2.00 7.92 15.66
CA ASP A 93 -1.34 7.88 14.36
C ASP A 93 -1.94 6.77 13.47
N ALA A 94 -2.36 5.63 14.04
CA ALA A 94 -3.11 4.60 13.31
C ALA A 94 -4.49 5.07 12.83
N PHE A 95 -5.23 5.84 13.64
CA PHE A 95 -6.50 6.44 13.20
C PHE A 95 -6.31 7.49 12.11
N ILE A 96 -5.21 8.26 12.16
CA ILE A 96 -4.86 9.20 11.11
C ILE A 96 -4.58 8.46 9.79
N THR A 97 -3.78 7.39 9.82
CA THR A 97 -3.54 6.50 8.66
C THR A 97 -4.86 5.94 8.11
N ALA A 98 -5.76 5.48 8.98
CA ALA A 98 -7.08 4.99 8.57
C ALA A 98 -7.92 6.08 7.88
N GLY A 99 -7.87 7.32 8.39
CA GLY A 99 -8.53 8.47 7.78
C GLY A 99 -8.01 8.75 6.36
N PHE A 100 -6.69 8.76 6.18
CA PHE A 100 -6.09 8.93 4.86
C PHE A 100 -6.46 7.81 3.89
N ALA A 101 -6.47 6.56 4.35
CA ALA A 101 -6.92 5.43 3.55
C ALA A 101 -8.37 5.63 3.08
N VAL A 102 -9.29 5.99 3.97
CA VAL A 102 -10.71 6.24 3.60
C VAL A 102 -10.83 7.38 2.58
N VAL A 103 -10.10 8.47 2.77
CA VAL A 103 -10.08 9.58 1.80
C VAL A 103 -9.64 9.10 0.42
N PHE A 104 -8.59 8.29 0.37
CA PHE A 104 -8.11 7.67 -0.87
C PHE A 104 -9.17 6.76 -1.51
N LEU A 105 -9.80 5.87 -0.74
CA LEU A 105 -10.86 4.99 -1.25
C LEU A 105 -12.01 5.81 -1.86
N LEU A 106 -12.49 6.84 -1.16
CA LEU A 106 -13.60 7.66 -1.63
C LEU A 106 -13.22 8.44 -2.89
N GLY A 107 -12.00 8.99 -2.94
CA GLY A 107 -11.47 9.65 -4.13
C GLY A 107 -11.42 8.71 -5.34
N LYS A 108 -11.02 7.46 -5.13
CA LYS A 108 -10.98 6.43 -6.18
C LYS A 108 -12.37 6.02 -6.67
N VAL A 109 -13.29 5.75 -5.74
CA VAL A 109 -14.68 5.39 -6.10
C VAL A 109 -15.35 6.53 -6.87
N PHE A 110 -15.13 7.78 -6.47
CA PHE A 110 -15.64 8.94 -7.19
C PHE A 110 -15.09 9.04 -8.62
N GLU A 111 -13.79 8.82 -8.80
CA GLU A 111 -13.16 8.82 -10.12
C GLU A 111 -13.68 7.70 -11.02
N TRP A 112 -13.83 6.49 -10.48
CA TRP A 112 -14.45 5.37 -11.21
C TRP A 112 -15.89 5.67 -11.60
N ALA A 113 -16.70 6.22 -10.68
CA ALA A 113 -18.08 6.59 -10.97
C ALA A 113 -18.18 7.64 -12.08
N ARG A 114 -17.27 8.63 -12.07
CA ARG A 114 -17.16 9.64 -13.14
C ARG A 114 -16.79 9.03 -14.49
N LEU A 115 -15.80 8.13 -14.51
CA LEU A 115 -15.34 7.43 -15.72
C LEU A 115 -16.45 6.53 -16.31
N VAL A 116 -17.11 5.73 -15.48
CA VAL A 116 -18.23 4.89 -15.91
C VAL A 116 -19.41 5.75 -16.38
N GLY A 117 -19.73 6.84 -15.67
CA GLY A 117 -20.80 7.76 -16.05
C GLY A 117 -20.55 8.54 -17.34
N THR A 118 -19.29 8.64 -17.79
CA THR A 118 -18.92 9.26 -19.08
C THR A 118 -18.87 8.27 -20.25
N GLY A 119 -19.27 7.00 -20.02
CA GLY A 119 -19.24 5.94 -21.03
C GLY A 119 -17.89 5.23 -21.14
N ASN A 120 -16.88 5.64 -20.37
CA ASN A 120 -15.54 5.06 -20.34
C ASN A 120 -15.44 3.96 -19.27
N GLY A 121 -16.24 2.91 -19.42
CA GLY A 121 -16.27 1.76 -18.52
C GLY A 121 -15.22 0.69 -18.84
N LEU A 122 -15.23 -0.39 -18.05
CA LEU A 122 -14.47 -1.62 -18.30
C LEU A 122 -14.74 -2.13 -19.74
N GLY A 123 -13.68 -2.30 -20.54
CA GLY A 123 -13.78 -2.81 -21.91
C GLY A 123 -14.04 -1.75 -22.99
N SER A 124 -14.05 -0.45 -22.65
CA SER A 124 -14.21 0.61 -23.66
C SER A 124 -12.98 0.71 -24.56
N ASN A 125 -11.79 0.66 -23.97
CA ASN A 125 -10.48 0.66 -24.65
C ASN A 125 -9.47 -0.16 -23.84
N ASP A 126 -8.40 -0.62 -24.49
CA ASP A 126 -7.30 -1.34 -23.84
C ASP A 126 -6.72 -0.56 -22.65
N PHE A 127 -6.56 0.76 -22.80
CA PHE A 127 -6.11 1.63 -21.70
C PHE A 127 -7.03 1.55 -20.48
N PHE A 128 -8.35 1.65 -20.66
CA PHE A 128 -9.29 1.60 -19.53
C PHE A 128 -9.30 0.23 -18.88
N THR A 129 -9.16 -0.85 -19.65
CA THR A 129 -9.03 -2.21 -19.11
C THR A 129 -7.81 -2.31 -18.18
N TYR A 130 -6.64 -1.85 -18.62
CA TYR A 130 -5.44 -1.84 -17.76
C TYR A 130 -5.59 -0.91 -16.56
N TYR A 131 -6.18 0.28 -16.76
CA TYR A 131 -6.43 1.25 -15.70
C TYR A 131 -7.30 0.65 -14.58
N PHE A 132 -8.46 0.11 -14.92
CA PHE A 132 -9.38 -0.48 -13.95
C PHE A 132 -8.79 -1.74 -13.31
N PHE A 133 -8.04 -2.55 -14.07
CA PHE A 133 -7.38 -3.72 -13.51
C PHE A 133 -6.31 -3.32 -12.49
N LEU A 134 -5.34 -2.48 -12.86
CA LEU A 134 -4.25 -2.03 -11.98
C LEU A 134 -4.75 -1.28 -10.75
N THR A 135 -5.70 -0.35 -10.93
CA THR A 135 -6.27 0.42 -9.82
C THR A 135 -7.19 -0.45 -8.96
N GLY A 136 -7.89 -1.42 -9.57
CA GLY A 136 -8.78 -2.36 -8.88
C GLY A 136 -8.05 -3.34 -8.00
N ILE A 137 -6.99 -4.00 -8.51
CA ILE A 137 -6.16 -4.87 -7.67
C ILE A 137 -5.54 -4.07 -6.53
N HIS A 138 -5.01 -2.88 -6.80
CA HIS A 138 -4.45 -2.03 -5.76
C HIS A 138 -5.49 -1.65 -4.70
N PHE A 139 -6.72 -1.32 -5.11
CA PHE A 139 -7.82 -1.04 -4.18
C PHE A 139 -8.09 -2.23 -3.25
N VAL A 140 -8.07 -3.46 -3.77
CA VAL A 140 -8.21 -4.68 -2.94
C VAL A 140 -7.06 -4.81 -1.95
N HIS A 141 -5.80 -4.57 -2.37
CA HIS A 141 -4.64 -4.65 -1.47
C HIS A 141 -4.73 -3.58 -0.37
N LEU A 142 -5.16 -2.38 -0.72
CA LEU A 142 -5.35 -1.30 0.25
C LEU A 142 -6.48 -1.63 1.24
N LEU A 143 -7.54 -2.32 0.81
CA LEU A 143 -8.58 -2.83 1.71
C LEU A 143 -8.03 -3.90 2.67
N ILE A 144 -7.19 -4.82 2.19
CA ILE A 144 -6.48 -5.79 3.04
C ILE A 144 -5.59 -5.07 4.05
N GLY A 145 -4.85 -4.05 3.60
CA GLY A 145 -4.04 -3.19 4.45
C GLY A 145 -4.88 -2.51 5.52
N PHE A 146 -6.06 -2.00 5.17
CA PHE A 146 -7.01 -1.38 6.10
C PHE A 146 -7.46 -2.36 7.20
N VAL A 147 -7.73 -3.61 6.85
CA VAL A 147 -8.03 -4.67 7.83
C VAL A 147 -6.82 -4.92 8.74
N ALA A 148 -5.61 -5.01 8.19
CA ALA A 148 -4.38 -5.17 8.98
C ALA A 148 -4.15 -4.00 9.96
N LEU A 149 -4.45 -2.77 9.54
CA LEU A 149 -4.42 -1.59 10.41
C LEU A 149 -5.47 -1.68 11.52
N GLY A 150 -6.66 -2.20 11.22
CA GLY A 150 -7.69 -2.51 12.22
C GLY A 150 -7.22 -3.51 13.28
N VAL A 151 -6.48 -4.55 12.87
CA VAL A 151 -5.85 -5.51 13.79
C VAL A 151 -4.82 -4.82 14.69
N ILE A 152 -3.98 -3.94 14.14
CA ILE A 152 -3.03 -3.13 14.94
C ILE A 152 -3.77 -2.32 16.00
N VAL A 153 -4.84 -1.60 15.62
CA VAL A 153 -5.64 -0.79 16.55
C VAL A 153 -6.27 -1.64 17.65
N TYR A 154 -6.84 -2.80 17.30
CA TYR A 154 -7.43 -3.72 18.28
C TYR A 154 -6.39 -4.22 19.28
N GLN A 155 -5.20 -4.61 18.80
CA GLN A 155 -4.12 -5.12 19.63
C GLN A 155 -3.54 -4.04 20.54
N LEU A 156 -3.35 -2.81 20.04
CA LEU A 156 -2.90 -1.66 20.82
C LEU A 156 -3.91 -1.27 21.91
N ARG A 157 -5.22 -1.32 21.62
CA ARG A 157 -6.29 -1.08 22.61
C ARG A 157 -6.34 -2.15 23.70
N GLY A 158 -6.15 -3.42 23.34
CA GLY A 158 -6.12 -4.53 24.29
C GLY A 158 -4.90 -4.49 25.24
N LYS A 159 -3.75 -4.01 24.74
CA LYS A 159 -2.47 -4.00 25.47
C LYS A 159 -2.20 -2.78 26.32
N ALA A 160 -2.93 -1.68 26.13
CA ALA A 160 -3.03 -0.63 27.16
C ALA A 160 -3.48 -1.19 28.53
N ARG A 161 -3.99 -2.43 28.57
CA ARG A 161 -4.49 -3.12 29.77
C ARG A 161 -3.60 -4.27 30.30
N LYS A 162 -2.60 -4.76 29.55
CA LYS A 162 -1.72 -5.89 29.97
C LYS A 162 -0.28 -5.65 29.47
N ALA A 163 0.60 -5.30 30.39
CA ALA A 163 1.91 -4.69 30.13
C ALA A 163 3.08 -5.64 29.77
N HIS A 164 2.88 -6.89 29.31
CA HIS A 164 4.00 -7.86 29.35
C HIS A 164 4.18 -8.87 28.19
N GLU A 165 3.60 -8.67 27.01
CA GLU A 165 3.90 -9.52 25.83
C GLU A 165 4.32 -8.68 24.61
N THR A 166 5.57 -8.24 24.61
CA THR A 166 6.02 -7.06 23.84
C THR A 166 6.68 -7.40 22.49
N ARG A 167 7.28 -8.59 22.30
CA ARG A 167 8.06 -8.88 21.09
C ARG A 167 7.25 -9.32 19.88
N GLU A 168 6.38 -10.30 20.03
CA GLU A 168 5.61 -10.87 18.90
C GLU A 168 4.64 -9.84 18.28
N SER A 169 4.05 -8.99 19.12
CA SER A 169 3.14 -7.94 18.68
C SER A 169 3.84 -6.75 18.05
N GLN A 170 5.06 -6.41 18.49
CA GLN A 170 5.89 -5.45 17.78
C GLN A 170 6.28 -5.98 16.40
N GLN A 171 6.61 -7.26 16.28
CA GLN A 171 6.84 -7.90 14.98
C GLN A 171 5.63 -7.80 14.06
N LEU A 172 4.41 -8.05 14.56
CA LEU A 172 3.19 -7.91 13.77
C LEU A 172 2.94 -6.47 13.31
N VAL A 173 3.08 -5.49 14.20
CA VAL A 173 2.92 -4.06 13.86
C VAL A 173 3.92 -3.62 12.80
N GLU A 174 5.18 -4.05 12.91
CA GLU A 174 6.22 -3.79 11.91
C GLU A 174 5.92 -4.48 10.58
N THR A 175 5.47 -5.72 10.62
CA THR A 175 5.08 -6.50 9.43
C THR A 175 3.94 -5.81 8.68
N CYS A 176 2.90 -5.38 9.40
CA CYS A 176 1.77 -4.65 8.82
C CYS A 176 2.18 -3.28 8.27
N ALA A 177 3.09 -2.56 8.94
CA ALA A 177 3.59 -1.29 8.44
C ALA A 177 4.42 -1.46 7.16
N THR A 178 5.29 -2.48 7.10
CA THR A 178 6.05 -2.82 5.89
C THR A 178 5.10 -3.14 4.73
N TYR A 179 4.06 -3.94 4.96
CA TYR A 179 3.03 -4.20 3.94
C TYR A 179 2.36 -2.91 3.45
N TRP A 180 1.97 -2.02 4.37
CA TRP A 180 1.37 -0.74 4.03
C TRP A 180 2.30 0.10 3.15
N HIS A 181 3.59 0.20 3.51
CA HIS A 181 4.59 0.91 2.73
C HIS A 181 4.78 0.32 1.33
N THR A 182 4.77 -1.01 1.19
CA THR A 182 4.84 -1.67 -0.12
C THR A 182 3.64 -1.32 -0.98
N VAL A 183 2.43 -1.37 -0.42
CA VAL A 183 1.20 -1.01 -1.14
C VAL A 183 1.25 0.45 -1.59
N ASP A 184 1.65 1.38 -0.70
CA ASP A 184 1.83 2.80 -1.03
C ASP A 184 2.88 3.00 -2.14
N PHE A 185 3.99 2.26 -2.12
CA PHE A 185 5.02 2.31 -3.17
C PHE A 185 4.49 1.85 -4.52
N LEU A 186 3.75 0.74 -4.55
CA LEU A 186 3.09 0.25 -5.77
C LEU A 186 2.14 1.31 -6.34
N TRP A 187 1.39 2.02 -5.49
CA TRP A 187 0.54 3.11 -5.95
C TRP A 187 1.31 4.21 -6.66
N VAL A 188 2.43 4.66 -6.09
CA VAL A 188 3.25 5.72 -6.69
C VAL A 188 3.69 5.32 -8.10
N LEU A 189 4.03 4.04 -8.31
CA LEU A 189 4.40 3.52 -9.62
C LEU A 189 3.20 3.47 -10.58
N ILE A 190 2.03 2.99 -10.12
CA ILE A 190 0.78 3.03 -10.89
C ILE A 190 0.44 4.47 -11.31
N PHE A 191 0.51 5.42 -10.37
CA PHE A 191 0.26 6.82 -10.60
C PHE A 191 1.25 7.41 -11.62
N ALA A 192 2.54 7.11 -11.50
CA ALA A 192 3.54 7.56 -12.45
C ALA A 192 3.22 7.09 -13.87
N LEU A 193 2.91 5.80 -14.06
CA LEU A 193 2.63 5.23 -15.38
C LEU A 193 1.29 5.66 -15.99
N LEU A 194 0.23 5.79 -15.16
CA LEU A 194 -1.12 6.08 -15.64
C LEU A 194 -1.43 7.57 -15.74
N TYR A 195 -0.81 8.43 -14.92
CA TYR A 195 -1.14 9.86 -14.86
C TYR A 195 0.00 10.78 -15.31
N VAL A 196 1.26 10.40 -15.06
CA VAL A 196 2.42 11.28 -15.29
C VAL A 196 3.08 11.03 -16.64
N VAL A 197 3.28 9.77 -17.02
CA VAL A 197 3.88 9.43 -18.32
C VAL A 197 2.86 9.73 -19.42
N ARG A 198 3.13 10.78 -20.20
CA ARG A 198 2.37 11.23 -21.39
C ARG A 198 3.27 11.06 -22.62
#